data_AF-A0A934CTU4-F1
#
_entry.id   AF-A0A934CTU4-F1
#
_cell.length_a   1.000
_cell.length_b   1.000
_cell.length_c   1.000
_cell.angle_alpha   90.00
_cell.angle_beta   90.00
_cell.angle_gamma   90.00
#
_symmetry.space_group_name_H-M   'P 1'
#
loop_
_entity.id
_entity.type
_entity.pdbx_description
1 polymer ?
#
loop_
_entity_poly.entity_id
_entity_poly.type
_entity_poly.pdbx_seq_one_letter_code
_entity_poly.pdbx_strand_id
1 'polypeptide(L)'
;MRFLKIILLSMIAAAFLASFVLAAGMEGSAEKGKAYFNDAKFAGGAASCGSCHPNGKGLDKAAVKMQWKNPAGTWLNLEDTINVCIIMGNKGKAIDPKSAEMMDLIAYLKSLGKETKEMPKKGKTGGY
;
A
#
# COMPACT_ATOMS: atom_id res chain seq x y z
N MET A 1 -27.38 22.17 35.97
CA MET A 1 -26.12 22.19 35.19
C MET A 1 -25.23 20.94 35.35
N ARG A 2 -25.18 20.27 36.52
CA ARG A 2 -24.37 19.05 36.71
C ARG A 2 -24.83 17.87 35.86
N PHE A 3 -26.13 17.60 35.78
CA PHE A 3 -26.70 16.51 34.97
C PHE A 3 -26.49 16.69 33.46
N LEU A 4 -26.61 17.91 32.93
CA LEU A 4 -26.36 18.19 31.51
C LEU A 4 -24.88 17.97 31.14
N LYS A 5 -23.95 18.30 32.05
CA LYS A 5 -22.51 18.02 31.88
C LYS A 5 -22.19 16.52 31.90
N ILE A 6 -22.87 15.74 32.75
CA ILE A 6 -22.68 14.28 32.83
C ILE A 6 -23.19 13.60 31.56
N ILE A 7 -24.35 14.02 31.03
CA ILE A 7 -24.90 13.50 29.77
C ILE A 7 -23.97 13.86 28.58
N LEU A 8 -23.47 15.10 28.53
CA LEU A 8 -22.55 15.54 27.48
C LEU A 8 -21.22 14.77 27.52
N LEU A 9 -20.64 14.56 28.72
CA LEU A 9 -19.41 13.77 28.89
C LEU A 9 -19.60 12.30 28.50
N SER A 10 -20.77 11.71 28.80
CA SER A 10 -21.10 10.35 28.42
C SER A 10 -21.23 10.17 26.90
N MET A 11 -21.87 11.13 26.19
CA MET A 11 -21.95 11.09 24.72
C MET A 11 -20.58 11.24 24.05
N ILE A 12 -19.71 12.12 24.58
CA ILE A 12 -18.34 12.28 24.05
C ILE A 12 -17.53 10.99 24.25
N ALA A 13 -17.64 10.36 25.42
CA ALA A 13 -16.96 9.08 25.68
C ALA A 13 -17.44 7.96 24.73
N ALA A 14 -18.75 7.88 24.47
CA ALA A 14 -19.31 6.92 23.51
C ALA A 14 -18.86 7.18 22.06
N ALA A 15 -18.76 8.45 21.65
CA ALA A 15 -18.28 8.82 20.31
C ALA A 15 -16.79 8.50 20.10
N PHE A 16 -15.96 8.64 21.15
CA PHE A 16 -14.54 8.27 21.11
C PHE A 16 -14.33 6.75 20.96
N LEU A 17 -15.17 5.93 21.61
CA LEU A 17 -15.08 4.47 21.49
C LEU A 17 -15.50 3.96 20.10
N ALA A 18 -16.51 4.59 19.47
CA ALA A 18 -16.93 4.25 18.11
C ALA A 18 -15.86 4.55 17.04
N SER A 19 -15.01 5.56 17.29
CA SER A 19 -13.96 5.97 16.34
C SER A 19 -12.79 4.99 16.28
N PHE A 20 -12.51 4.26 17.37
CA PHE A 20 -11.40 3.30 17.43
C PHE A 20 -11.69 1.99 16.70
N VAL A 21 -12.95 1.54 16.68
CA VAL A 21 -13.37 0.31 15.99
C VAL A 21 -13.28 0.46 14.46
N LEU A 22 -13.49 1.67 13.94
CA LEU A 22 -13.42 1.93 12.50
C LEU A 22 -11.98 1.88 11.94
N ALA A 23 -10.97 2.15 12.78
CA ALA A 23 -9.56 2.16 12.37
C ALA A 23 -8.98 0.74 12.19
N ALA A 24 -9.45 -0.25 12.96
CA ALA A 24 -8.95 -1.63 12.90
C ALA A 24 -9.36 -2.37 11.62
N GLY A 25 -10.35 -1.88 10.88
CA GLY A 25 -10.82 -2.46 9.61
C GLY A 25 -10.24 -1.82 8.35
N MET A 26 -9.40 -0.79 8.49
CA MET A 26 -8.83 -0.02 7.37
C MET A 26 -7.32 -0.30 7.15
N GLU A 27 -6.85 -1.49 7.54
CA GLU A 27 -5.48 -1.91 7.26
C GLU A 27 -5.48 -2.93 6.11
N GLY A 28 -4.80 -2.59 5.01
CA GLY A 28 -4.65 -3.49 3.87
C GLY A 28 -3.81 -4.72 4.20
N SER A 29 -4.03 -5.83 3.50
CA SER A 29 -3.26 -7.06 3.61
C SER A 29 -2.12 -7.07 2.59
N ALA A 30 -0.87 -7.20 3.08
CA ALA A 30 0.30 -7.31 2.23
C ALA A 30 0.28 -8.60 1.39
N GLU A 31 -0.32 -9.68 1.89
CA GLU A 31 -0.48 -10.94 1.18
C GLU A 31 -1.43 -10.78 -0.02
N LYS A 32 -2.59 -10.14 0.17
CA LYS A 32 -3.50 -9.80 -0.92
C LYS A 32 -2.87 -8.83 -1.91
N GLY A 33 -2.17 -7.82 -1.40
CA GLY A 33 -1.42 -6.88 -2.22
C GLY A 33 -0.38 -7.57 -3.10
N LYS A 34 0.35 -8.53 -2.55
CA LYS A 34 1.30 -9.37 -3.30
C LYS A 34 0.60 -10.21 -4.37
N ALA A 35 -0.59 -10.73 -4.08
CA ALA A 35 -1.38 -11.48 -5.06
C ALA A 35 -1.77 -10.57 -6.25
N TYR A 36 -2.35 -9.39 -5.99
CA TYR A 36 -2.68 -8.41 -7.05
C TYR A 36 -1.44 -7.95 -7.82
N PHE A 37 -0.32 -7.73 -7.12
CA PHE A 37 0.94 -7.31 -7.74
C PHE A 37 1.47 -8.32 -8.77
N ASN A 38 1.20 -9.61 -8.58
CA ASN A 38 1.66 -10.68 -9.47
C ASN A 38 0.60 -11.17 -10.46
N ASP A 39 -0.65 -10.72 -10.34
CA ASP A 39 -1.73 -11.09 -11.26
C ASP A 39 -1.72 -10.22 -12.52
N ALA A 40 -1.56 -10.85 -13.69
CA ALA A 40 -1.56 -10.14 -14.97
C ALA A 40 -2.93 -9.62 -15.36
N LYS A 41 -4.02 -10.19 -14.81
CA LYS A 41 -5.40 -9.80 -15.09
C LYS A 41 -5.94 -8.76 -14.11
N PHE A 42 -5.17 -8.42 -13.08
CA PHE A 42 -5.59 -7.44 -12.08
C PHE A 42 -5.97 -6.11 -12.75
N ALA A 43 -7.07 -5.51 -12.29
CA ALA A 43 -7.64 -4.29 -12.86
C ALA A 43 -7.89 -4.35 -14.39
N GLY A 44 -8.10 -5.54 -14.95
CA GLY A 44 -8.28 -5.76 -16.38
C GLY A 44 -7.00 -5.62 -17.20
N GLY A 45 -5.83 -5.80 -16.57
CA GLY A 45 -4.53 -5.71 -17.23
C GLY A 45 -4.20 -6.88 -18.16
N ALA A 46 -3.11 -6.70 -18.90
CA ALA A 46 -2.46 -7.72 -19.74
C ALA A 46 -1.07 -8.13 -19.22
N ALA A 47 -0.56 -7.44 -18.19
CA ALA A 47 0.72 -7.72 -17.54
C ALA A 47 0.61 -7.43 -16.04
N SER A 48 1.45 -8.10 -15.24
CA SER A 48 1.52 -7.87 -13.81
C SER A 48 2.63 -6.89 -13.45
N CYS A 49 2.51 -6.22 -12.31
CA CYS A 49 3.57 -5.37 -11.76
C CYS A 49 4.87 -6.18 -11.57
N GLY A 50 4.74 -7.43 -11.13
CA GLY A 50 5.84 -8.37 -10.91
C GLY A 50 6.64 -8.72 -12.16
N SER A 51 6.08 -8.57 -13.36
CA SER A 51 6.82 -8.81 -14.60
C SER A 51 7.91 -7.76 -14.85
N CYS A 52 7.66 -6.50 -14.49
CA CYS A 52 8.65 -5.42 -14.54
C CYS A 52 9.44 -5.28 -13.23
N HIS A 53 8.82 -5.60 -12.09
CA HIS A 53 9.42 -5.52 -10.76
C HIS A 53 9.40 -6.88 -10.06
N PRO A 54 10.26 -7.84 -10.47
CA PRO A 54 10.30 -9.18 -9.87
C PRO A 54 10.50 -9.08 -8.35
N ASN A 55 9.61 -9.68 -7.57
CA ASN A 55 9.59 -9.61 -6.10
C ASN A 55 9.69 -8.18 -5.54
N GLY A 56 9.14 -7.18 -6.24
CA GLY A 56 9.19 -5.79 -5.80
C GLY A 56 10.55 -5.11 -5.97
N LYS A 57 11.47 -5.68 -6.76
CA LYS A 57 12.80 -5.11 -6.98
C LYS A 57 12.73 -3.65 -7.47
N GLY A 58 13.45 -2.77 -6.78
CA GLY A 58 13.49 -1.33 -7.05
C GLY A 58 12.36 -0.52 -6.42
N LEU A 59 11.46 -1.16 -5.67
CA LEU A 59 10.31 -0.53 -5.00
C LEU A 59 10.44 -0.51 -3.46
N ASP A 60 11.60 -0.83 -2.90
CA ASP A 60 11.89 -0.83 -1.46
C ASP A 60 11.62 0.52 -0.78
N LYS A 61 11.79 1.61 -1.52
CA LYS A 61 11.47 2.98 -1.07
C LYS A 61 10.18 3.52 -1.65
N ALA A 62 9.43 2.71 -2.41
CA ALA A 62 8.22 3.20 -3.09
C ALA A 62 7.22 3.75 -2.09
N ALA A 63 7.00 3.13 -0.93
CA ALA A 63 6.00 3.60 0.03
C ALA A 63 6.39 4.86 0.85
N VAL A 64 7.67 5.29 0.81
CA VAL A 64 8.18 6.42 1.62
C VAL A 64 8.68 7.59 0.76
N LYS A 65 8.66 7.44 -0.56
CA LYS A 65 8.91 8.55 -1.47
C LYS A 65 7.74 9.53 -1.40
N MET A 66 8.03 10.82 -1.58
CA MET A 66 7.02 11.88 -1.67
C MET A 66 6.71 12.26 -3.12
N GLN A 67 7.49 11.73 -4.08
CA GLN A 67 7.39 12.09 -5.48
C GLN A 67 7.87 10.95 -6.37
N TRP A 68 7.16 10.72 -7.46
CA TRP A 68 7.49 9.74 -8.49
C TRP A 68 7.42 10.42 -9.85
N LYS A 69 8.46 10.23 -10.66
CA LYS A 69 8.56 10.80 -12.01
C LYS A 69 8.62 9.67 -13.03
N ASN A 70 7.78 9.76 -14.05
CA ASN A 70 7.80 8.88 -15.22
C ASN A 70 7.58 9.73 -16.49
N PRO A 71 7.65 9.15 -17.71
CA PRO A 71 7.42 9.91 -18.93
C PRO A 71 6.04 10.58 -19.04
N ALA A 72 5.04 10.12 -18.27
CA ALA A 72 3.70 10.70 -18.23
C ALA A 72 3.60 11.91 -17.29
N GLY A 73 4.59 12.14 -16.43
CA GLY A 73 4.61 13.31 -15.54
C GLY A 73 5.21 13.02 -14.16
N THR A 74 4.83 13.89 -13.22
CA THR A 74 5.27 13.85 -11.83
C THR A 74 4.06 13.66 -10.93
N TRP A 75 4.13 12.68 -10.04
CA TRP A 75 3.06 12.27 -9.13
C TRP A 75 3.51 12.51 -7.70
N LEU A 76 2.61 13.04 -6.86
CA LEU A 76 2.91 13.43 -5.47
C LEU A 76 2.28 12.48 -4.44
N ASN A 77 1.46 11.54 -4.89
CA ASN A 77 0.86 10.52 -4.05
C ASN A 77 1.10 9.12 -4.65
N LEU A 78 1.06 8.13 -3.76
CA LEU A 78 1.42 6.75 -4.09
C LEU A 78 0.30 6.08 -4.91
N GLU A 79 -0.94 6.40 -4.60
CA GLU A 79 -2.17 5.91 -5.22
C GLU A 79 -2.22 6.22 -6.72
N ASP A 80 -1.97 7.48 -7.10
CA ASP A 80 -1.92 7.93 -8.49
C ASP A 80 -0.74 7.28 -9.20
N THR A 81 0.40 7.16 -8.52
CA THR A 81 1.56 6.46 -9.09
C THR A 81 1.22 5.00 -9.40
N ILE A 82 0.54 4.30 -8.48
CA ILE A 82 0.07 2.93 -8.68
C ILE A 82 -0.89 2.88 -9.89
N ASN A 83 -1.87 3.78 -9.96
CA ASN A 83 -2.83 3.84 -11.05
C ASN A 83 -2.17 4.12 -12.41
N VAL A 84 -1.14 4.96 -12.45
CA VAL A 84 -0.37 5.21 -13.66
C VAL A 84 0.42 3.98 -14.08
N CYS A 85 1.00 3.23 -13.15
CA CYS A 85 1.61 1.93 -13.44
C CYS A 85 0.60 0.91 -13.97
N ILE A 86 -0.61 0.86 -13.40
CA ILE A 86 -1.69 -0.01 -13.87
C ILE A 86 -2.08 0.35 -15.31
N ILE A 87 -2.29 1.63 -15.62
CA ILE A 87 -2.71 2.08 -16.95
C ILE A 87 -1.58 1.90 -17.97
N MET A 88 -0.38 2.39 -17.65
CA MET A 88 0.71 2.49 -18.63
C MET A 88 1.50 1.19 -18.75
N GLY A 89 1.81 0.55 -17.63
CA GLY A 89 2.58 -0.68 -17.55
C GLY A 89 1.72 -1.91 -17.77
N ASN A 90 0.64 -2.04 -17.01
CA ASN A 90 -0.20 -3.25 -17.05
C ASN A 90 -1.29 -3.20 -18.14
N LYS A 91 -1.51 -2.04 -18.78
CA LYS A 91 -2.61 -1.79 -19.73
C LYS A 91 -4.01 -2.06 -19.13
N GLY A 92 -4.12 -1.89 -17.81
CA GLY A 92 -5.36 -2.04 -17.07
C GLY A 92 -6.13 -0.72 -16.94
N LYS A 93 -7.15 -0.74 -16.07
CA LYS A 93 -7.96 0.43 -15.72
C LYS A 93 -7.56 0.94 -14.34
N ALA A 94 -7.62 2.26 -14.12
CA ALA A 94 -7.45 2.80 -12.78
C ALA A 94 -8.46 2.17 -11.81
N ILE A 95 -8.00 1.89 -10.60
CA ILE A 95 -8.83 1.48 -9.47
C ILE A 95 -9.10 2.68 -8.57
N ASP A 96 -10.14 2.61 -7.75
CA ASP A 96 -10.45 3.67 -6.79
C ASP A 96 -9.28 3.82 -5.78
N PRO A 97 -8.69 5.02 -5.61
CA PRO A 97 -7.64 5.27 -4.61
C PRO A 97 -8.02 4.88 -3.16
N LYS A 98 -9.31 4.77 -2.85
CA LYS A 98 -9.82 4.37 -1.53
C LYS A 98 -10.33 2.93 -1.48
N SER A 99 -10.15 2.17 -2.56
CA SER A 99 -10.53 0.75 -2.61
C SER A 99 -9.70 -0.11 -1.68
N ALA A 100 -10.26 -1.26 -1.29
CA ALA A 100 -9.52 -2.27 -0.53
C ALA A 100 -8.29 -2.77 -1.31
N GLU A 101 -8.41 -2.91 -2.63
CA GLU A 101 -7.34 -3.33 -3.51
C GLU A 101 -6.17 -2.33 -3.53
N MET A 102 -6.46 -1.03 -3.54
CA MET A 102 -5.42 0.00 -3.42
C MET A 102 -4.72 -0.08 -2.05
N MET A 103 -5.50 -0.24 -0.98
CA MET A 103 -4.95 -0.38 0.38
C MET A 103 -4.05 -1.61 0.51
N ASP A 104 -4.48 -2.75 -0.04
CA ASP A 104 -3.72 -4.01 -0.08
C ASP A 104 -2.41 -3.82 -0.85
N LEU A 105 -2.44 -3.17 -2.02
CA LEU A 105 -1.23 -2.86 -2.80
C LEU A 105 -0.25 -1.97 -2.02
N ILE A 106 -0.76 -0.93 -1.37
CA ILE A 106 0.06 -0.04 -0.53
C ILE A 106 0.67 -0.81 0.65
N ALA A 107 -0.09 -1.70 1.28
CA ALA A 107 0.41 -2.55 2.38
C ALA A 107 1.57 -3.43 1.92
N TYR A 108 1.46 -4.03 0.73
CA TYR A 108 2.56 -4.80 0.13
C TYR A 108 3.78 -3.92 -0.20
N LEU A 109 3.60 -2.76 -0.82
CA LEU A 109 4.73 -1.85 -1.10
C LEU A 109 5.43 -1.37 0.17
N LYS A 110 4.70 -1.20 1.28
CA LYS A 110 5.27 -0.90 2.60
C LYS A 110 6.08 -2.07 3.17
N SER A 111 5.66 -3.32 2.92
CA SER A 111 6.39 -4.50 3.41
C SER A 111 7.75 -4.69 2.72
N LEU A 112 7.87 -4.31 1.45
CA LEU A 112 9.14 -4.35 0.70
C LEU A 112 10.27 -3.53 1.35
N GLY A 113 9.92 -2.40 1.97
CA GLY A 113 10.87 -1.56 2.71
C GLY A 113 11.30 -2.13 4.06
N LYS A 114 10.57 -3.12 4.60
CA LYS A 114 10.91 -3.83 5.85
C LYS A 114 11.82 -5.03 5.58
N GLU A 115 11.54 -5.82 4.54
CA GLU A 115 12.35 -7.01 4.21
C GLU A 115 13.81 -6.68 3.86
N THR A 116 14.08 -5.50 3.29
CA THR A 116 15.45 -5.06 3.00
C THR A 116 16.30 -4.76 4.23
N LYS A 117 15.69 -4.55 5.41
CA LYS A 117 16.42 -4.36 6.68
C LYS A 117 16.88 -5.68 7.30
N GLU A 118 16.30 -6.81 6.91
CA GLU A 118 16.54 -8.11 7.53
C GLU A 118 17.37 -9.09 6.69
N MET A 119 17.84 -8.72 5.49
CA MET A 119 18.76 -9.59 4.76
C MET A 119 20.09 -9.73 5.52
N PRO A 120 20.45 -10.92 6.04
CA PRO A 120 21.79 -11.15 6.55
C PRO A 120 22.74 -11.13 5.35
N LYS A 121 23.87 -10.45 5.51
CA LYS A 121 24.98 -10.50 4.55
C LYS A 121 25.27 -11.95 4.21
N LYS A 122 25.06 -12.32 2.94
CA LYS A 122 25.49 -13.60 2.36
C LYS A 122 26.94 -13.84 2.82
N GLY A 123 27.13 -14.92 3.56
CA GLY A 123 28.40 -15.23 4.21
C GLY A 123 29.57 -15.20 3.25
N LYS A 124 30.69 -14.64 3.72
CA LYS A 124 32.00 -14.93 3.14
C LYS A 124 32.31 -16.40 3.40
N THR A 125 32.17 -17.23 2.37
CA THR A 125 32.87 -18.51 2.20
C THR A 125 33.53 -18.36 0.82
N GLY A 126 34.84 -18.22 0.65
CA GLY A 126 35.92 -19.04 1.19
C GLY A 126 36.24 -20.14 0.17
N GLY A 127 37.34 -19.98 -0.60
CA GLY A 127 37.89 -20.96 -1.57
C GLY A 127 37.03 -21.19 -2.82
N TYR A 128 37.53 -21.24 -4.04
CA TYR A 128 38.86 -21.51 -4.59
C TYR A 128 39.13 -20.59 -5.78
#